data_AF-A0A952I0D4-F1
#
_entry.id   AF-A0A952I0D4-F1
#
_cell.length_a   1.000
_cell.length_b   1.000
_cell.length_c   1.000
_cell.angle_alpha   90.00
_cell.angle_beta   90.00
_cell.angle_gamma   90.00
#
_symmetry.space_group_name_H-M   'P 1'
#
loop_
_entity.id
_entity.type
_entity.pdbx_description
1 polymer ?
#
loop_
_entity_poly.entity_id
_entity_poly.type
_entity_poly.pdbx_seq_one_letter_code
_entity_poly.pdbx_strand_id
1 'polypeptide(L)'
;MKLNPLKRVLHRNLLKKTVQTSLVLISLLSMTSCLEIIEEITFRGNGSGQFSLTVNLSQSQTKLKTLMTLDSINGFKVPSQKYITEETQKIASWLENEKGLSNVTPVLDFEKFVFSISCDFDKIENFDKGVLKIAQQYDKQGRLFQMNNFTFMDKIFKRKIPFSIANDYQNLKAQQKQILEEGEYIAIYRFPNPVKKQTNPDCKISKNGSATMLRYKLMDIATGHKSIENTIILE
;
A
#
# COMPACT_ATOMS: atom_id res chain seq x y z
N MET A 1 42.33 36.08 -23.05
CA MET A 1 42.80 35.09 -24.05
C MET A 1 41.58 34.33 -24.60
N LYS A 2 41.07 34.67 -25.80
CA LYS A 2 39.88 34.03 -26.38
C LYS A 2 40.22 32.58 -26.78
N LEU A 3 39.51 31.59 -26.23
CA LEU A 3 39.68 30.19 -26.64
C LEU A 3 39.43 30.05 -28.15
N ASN A 4 40.40 29.42 -28.85
CA ASN A 4 40.33 29.04 -30.26
C ASN A 4 39.02 28.26 -30.52
N PRO A 5 38.29 28.54 -31.62
CA PRO A 5 37.00 27.93 -31.95
C PRO A 5 36.97 26.40 -31.79
N LEU A 6 38.06 25.69 -32.11
CA LEU A 6 38.14 24.23 -31.97
C LEU A 6 38.01 23.78 -30.50
N LYS A 7 38.68 24.48 -29.56
CA LYS A 7 38.60 24.19 -28.12
C LYS A 7 37.20 24.46 -27.56
N ARG A 8 36.48 25.44 -28.13
CA ARG A 8 35.13 25.82 -27.69
C ARG A 8 34.09 24.75 -28.06
N VAL A 9 34.22 24.14 -29.23
CA VAL A 9 33.37 23.01 -29.68
C VAL A 9 33.66 21.76 -28.85
N LEU A 10 34.94 21.43 -28.63
CA LEU A 10 35.35 20.30 -27.78
C LEU A 10 34.82 20.44 -26.35
N HIS A 11 34.94 21.63 -25.75
CA HIS A 11 34.45 21.87 -24.40
C HIS A 11 32.92 21.74 -24.29
N ARG A 12 32.16 22.22 -25.28
CA ARG A 12 30.69 22.07 -25.33
C ARG A 12 30.27 20.61 -25.45
N ASN A 13 30.96 19.81 -26.27
CA ASN A 13 30.68 18.39 -26.44
C ASN A 13 31.06 17.57 -25.21
N LEU A 14 32.17 17.90 -24.54
CA LEU A 14 32.55 17.34 -23.25
C LEU A 14 31.51 17.68 -22.18
N LEU A 15 31.07 18.93 -22.06
CA LEU A 15 30.03 19.33 -21.10
C LEU A 15 28.71 18.58 -21.34
N LYS A 16 28.28 18.46 -22.60
CA LYS A 16 27.06 17.71 -22.97
C LYS A 16 27.17 16.23 -22.58
N LYS A 17 28.32 15.59 -22.85
CA LYS A 17 28.57 14.19 -22.46
C LYS A 17 28.56 14.04 -20.94
N THR A 18 29.23 14.92 -20.20
CA THR A 18 29.25 14.90 -18.73
C THR A 18 27.85 15.08 -18.15
N VAL A 19 27.08 16.07 -18.61
CA VAL A 19 25.69 16.29 -18.17
C VAL A 19 24.81 15.09 -18.50
N GLN A 20 24.95 14.49 -19.68
CA GLN A 20 24.21 13.30 -20.08
C GLN A 20 24.56 12.08 -19.21
N THR A 21 25.84 11.85 -18.91
CA THR A 21 26.26 10.77 -17.99
C THR A 21 25.78 11.01 -16.56
N SER A 22 25.78 12.27 -16.08
CA SER A 22 25.25 12.61 -14.76
C SER A 22 23.74 12.40 -14.67
N LEU A 23 22.98 12.72 -15.73
CA LEU A 23 21.53 12.45 -15.76
C LEU A 23 21.21 10.96 -15.71
N VAL A 24 21.96 10.13 -16.45
CA VAL A 24 21.78 8.67 -16.43
C VAL A 24 22.12 8.11 -15.05
N LEU A 25 23.20 8.57 -14.43
CA LEU A 25 23.61 8.15 -13.08
C LEU A 25 22.59 8.57 -12.01
N ILE A 26 22.01 9.77 -12.11
CA ILE A 26 20.94 10.25 -11.22
C ILE A 26 19.64 9.44 -11.42
N SER A 27 19.33 9.04 -12.66
CA SER A 27 18.17 8.18 -12.93
C SER A 27 18.33 6.76 -12.36
N LEU A 28 19.56 6.24 -12.29
CA LEU A 28 19.90 4.95 -11.68
C LEU A 28 19.83 4.96 -10.14
N LEU A 29 19.86 6.15 -9.52
CA LEU A 29 19.73 6.35 -8.07
C LEU A 29 18.28 6.61 -7.63
N SER A 30 17.32 6.63 -8.55
CA SER A 30 15.91 6.78 -8.22
C SER A 30 15.39 5.45 -7.65
N MET A 31 15.65 5.20 -6.37
CA MET A 31 15.13 4.02 -5.66
C MET A 31 13.62 4.14 -5.51
N THR A 32 12.89 3.56 -6.45
CA THR A 32 11.45 3.31 -6.31
C THR A 32 11.23 2.33 -5.16
N SER A 33 10.14 2.49 -4.41
CA SER A 33 9.81 1.59 -3.30
C SER A 33 9.75 0.12 -3.76
N CYS A 34 10.39 -0.77 -2.98
CA CYS A 34 10.42 -2.21 -3.22
C CYS A 34 9.10 -2.94 -2.90
N LEU A 35 8.21 -2.27 -2.15
CA LEU A 35 6.95 -2.78 -1.62
C LEU A 35 5.94 -1.62 -1.54
N GLU A 36 4.85 -1.71 -2.29
CA GLU A 36 3.70 -0.81 -2.13
C GLU A 36 2.50 -1.60 -1.62
N ILE A 37 1.88 -1.13 -0.53
CA ILE A 37 0.59 -1.59 -0.05
C ILE A 37 -0.44 -0.53 -0.44
N ILE A 38 -1.35 -0.89 -1.34
CA ILE A 38 -2.35 0.00 -1.93
C ILE A 38 -3.72 -0.41 -1.42
N GLU A 39 -4.32 0.42 -0.57
CA GLU A 39 -5.70 0.29 -0.09
C GLU A 39 -6.59 1.21 -0.92
N GLU A 40 -7.60 0.65 -1.58
CA GLU A 40 -8.56 1.42 -2.37
C GLU A 40 -10.00 1.17 -1.93
N ILE A 41 -10.78 2.25 -1.86
CA ILE A 41 -12.24 2.17 -1.65
C ILE A 41 -12.92 3.05 -2.70
N THR A 42 -13.92 2.50 -3.37
CA THR A 42 -14.79 3.27 -4.26
C THR A 42 -16.22 3.16 -3.76
N PHE A 43 -16.77 4.28 -3.28
CA PHE A 43 -18.16 4.38 -2.84
C PHE A 43 -19.11 4.67 -4.00
N ARG A 44 -20.29 4.06 -3.94
CA ARG A 44 -21.46 4.35 -4.78
C ARG A 44 -22.42 5.26 -4.01
N GLY A 45 -23.34 5.92 -4.72
CA GLY A 45 -24.26 6.91 -4.14
C GLY A 45 -25.18 6.38 -3.03
N ASN A 46 -25.42 5.06 -2.99
CA ASN A 46 -26.24 4.40 -1.98
C ASN A 46 -25.46 3.90 -0.75
N GLY A 47 -24.17 4.21 -0.64
CA GLY A 47 -23.30 3.78 0.47
C GLY A 47 -22.64 2.40 0.29
N SER A 48 -23.05 1.63 -0.73
CA SER A 48 -22.33 0.43 -1.17
C SER A 48 -21.04 0.82 -1.90
N GLY A 49 -20.19 -0.14 -2.23
CA GLY A 49 -18.94 0.14 -2.92
C GLY A 49 -18.08 -1.08 -3.15
N GLN A 50 -16.83 -0.82 -3.51
CA GLN A 50 -15.81 -1.83 -3.70
C GLN A 50 -14.57 -1.47 -2.88
N PHE A 51 -14.02 -2.48 -2.21
CA PHE A 51 -12.73 -2.42 -1.55
C PHE A 51 -11.70 -3.21 -2.36
N SER A 52 -10.45 -2.75 -2.39
CA SER A 52 -9.30 -3.52 -2.88
C SER A 52 -8.08 -3.27 -2.00
N LEU A 53 -7.34 -4.35 -1.72
CA LEU A 53 -6.00 -4.28 -1.14
C LEU A 53 -5.03 -4.94 -2.09
N THR A 54 -4.02 -4.20 -2.53
CA THR A 54 -2.95 -4.70 -3.40
C THR A 54 -1.61 -4.61 -2.68
N VAL A 55 -0.85 -5.70 -2.73
CA VAL A 55 0.56 -5.76 -2.36
C VAL A 55 1.36 -5.86 -3.66
N ASN A 56 2.00 -4.77 -4.04
CA ASN A 56 2.82 -4.67 -5.23
C ASN A 56 4.29 -4.77 -4.85
N LEU A 57 4.94 -5.85 -5.29
CA LEU A 57 6.36 -6.14 -5.08
C LEU A 57 7.10 -6.23 -6.43
N SER A 58 6.53 -5.68 -7.51
CA SER A 58 7.07 -5.81 -8.86
C SER A 58 8.51 -5.32 -9.01
N GLN A 59 8.90 -4.28 -8.29
CA GLN A 59 10.28 -3.78 -8.28
C GLN A 59 11.28 -4.77 -7.63
N SER A 60 10.78 -5.71 -6.83
CA SER A 60 11.55 -6.77 -6.18
C SER A 60 11.47 -8.11 -6.92
N GLN A 61 10.83 -8.18 -8.11
CA GLN A 61 10.55 -9.42 -8.83
C GLN A 61 11.76 -10.34 -8.95
N THR A 62 12.89 -9.86 -9.47
CA THR A 62 14.10 -10.67 -9.67
C THR A 62 14.62 -11.26 -8.36
N LYS A 63 14.67 -10.45 -7.31
CA LYS A 63 15.11 -10.88 -5.98
C LYS A 63 14.17 -11.94 -5.42
N LEU A 64 12.86 -11.71 -5.50
CA LEU A 64 11.85 -12.61 -4.96
C LEU A 64 11.81 -13.96 -5.70
N LYS A 65 11.99 -13.98 -7.04
CA LYS A 65 12.13 -15.22 -7.80
C LYS A 65 13.27 -16.08 -7.25
N THR A 66 14.44 -15.49 -7.01
CA THR A 66 15.56 -16.22 -6.40
C THR A 66 15.21 -16.70 -4.99
N LEU A 67 14.64 -15.84 -4.14
CA LEU A 67 14.30 -16.20 -2.77
C LEU A 67 13.29 -17.35 -2.70
N MET A 68 12.30 -17.40 -3.61
CA MET A 68 11.29 -18.47 -3.69
C MET A 68 11.85 -19.84 -4.09
N THR A 69 13.07 -19.90 -4.63
CA THR A 69 13.76 -21.18 -4.90
C THR A 69 14.50 -21.73 -3.69
N LEU A 70 14.64 -20.95 -2.62
CA LEU A 70 15.34 -21.35 -1.41
C LEU A 70 14.35 -22.00 -0.43
N ASP A 71 14.81 -23.00 0.31
CA ASP A 71 14.00 -23.61 1.37
C ASP A 71 13.80 -22.66 2.57
N SER A 72 14.84 -21.90 2.93
CA SER A 72 14.81 -20.98 4.06
C SER A 72 15.76 -19.78 3.90
N ILE A 73 15.43 -18.69 4.58
CA ILE A 73 16.21 -17.45 4.65
C ILE A 73 16.23 -16.99 6.10
N ASN A 74 17.43 -16.79 6.67
CA ASN A 74 17.60 -16.33 8.06
C ASN A 74 16.83 -17.15 9.10
N GLY A 75 16.72 -18.47 8.87
CA GLY A 75 15.99 -19.40 9.75
C GLY A 75 14.47 -19.42 9.56
N PHE A 76 13.93 -18.67 8.60
CA PHE A 76 12.52 -18.69 8.23
C PHE A 76 12.31 -19.49 6.95
N LYS A 77 11.35 -20.41 6.94
CA LYS A 77 10.95 -21.15 5.75
C LYS A 77 10.38 -20.18 4.71
N VAL A 78 10.82 -20.30 3.46
CA VAL A 78 10.24 -19.53 2.37
C VAL A 78 8.87 -20.14 2.02
N PRO A 79 7.78 -19.34 2.00
CA PRO A 79 6.46 -19.87 1.69
C PRO A 79 6.39 -20.31 0.23
N SER A 80 5.78 -21.47 -0.02
CA SER A 80 5.54 -21.95 -1.38
C SER A 80 4.37 -21.19 -2.02
N GLN A 81 4.32 -21.16 -3.36
CA GLN A 81 3.18 -20.60 -4.09
C GLN A 81 1.86 -21.27 -3.70
N LYS A 82 1.89 -22.59 -3.47
CA LYS A 82 0.74 -23.37 -2.99
C LYS A 82 0.25 -22.86 -1.64
N TYR A 83 1.14 -22.68 -0.67
CA TYR A 83 0.78 -22.17 0.65
C TYR A 83 0.16 -20.76 0.58
N ILE A 84 0.78 -19.85 -0.20
CA ILE A 84 0.25 -18.49 -0.42
C ILE A 84 -1.14 -18.55 -1.06
N THR A 85 -1.32 -19.44 -2.04
CA THR A 85 -2.61 -19.63 -2.72
C THR A 85 -3.68 -20.12 -1.76
N GLU A 86 -3.39 -21.14 -0.96
CA GLU A 86 -4.32 -21.71 0.02
C GLU A 86 -4.72 -20.69 1.09
N GLU A 87 -3.76 -19.94 1.66
CA GLU A 87 -4.05 -18.90 2.65
C GLU A 87 -4.88 -17.76 2.03
N THR A 88 -4.58 -17.36 0.79
CA THR A 88 -5.36 -16.32 0.09
C THR A 88 -6.79 -16.79 -0.20
N GLN A 89 -6.97 -18.04 -0.65
CA GLN A 89 -8.29 -18.62 -0.89
C GLN A 89 -9.10 -18.76 0.40
N LYS A 90 -8.45 -19.08 1.52
CA LYS A 90 -9.07 -19.13 2.83
C LYS A 90 -9.57 -17.75 3.26
N ILE A 91 -8.76 -16.70 3.11
CA ILE A 91 -9.17 -15.32 3.38
C ILE A 91 -10.34 -14.92 2.47
N ALA A 92 -10.26 -15.24 1.17
CA ALA A 92 -11.33 -14.94 0.23
C ALA A 92 -12.64 -15.63 0.61
N SER A 93 -12.57 -16.90 1.01
CA SER A 93 -13.72 -17.66 1.48
C SER A 93 -14.34 -17.08 2.74
N TRP A 94 -13.52 -16.58 3.68
CA TRP A 94 -14.04 -15.88 4.85
C TRP A 94 -14.81 -14.62 4.47
N LEU A 95 -14.24 -13.77 3.60
CA LEU A 95 -14.92 -12.57 3.14
C LEU A 95 -16.22 -12.88 2.38
N GLU A 96 -16.22 -13.91 1.52
CA GLU A 96 -17.41 -14.27 0.73
C GLU A 96 -18.57 -14.76 1.61
N ASN A 97 -18.25 -15.33 2.78
CA ASN A 97 -19.24 -15.78 3.75
C ASN A 97 -19.73 -14.67 4.70
N GLU A 98 -19.14 -13.47 4.66
CA GLU A 98 -19.60 -12.35 5.47
C GLU A 98 -20.81 -11.66 4.84
N LYS A 99 -21.87 -11.51 5.62
CA LYS A 99 -23.12 -10.89 5.14
C LYS A 99 -22.87 -9.48 4.61
N GLY A 100 -23.31 -9.25 3.37
CA GLY A 100 -23.22 -7.96 2.69
C GLY A 100 -21.84 -7.69 2.09
N LEU A 101 -21.00 -8.71 1.97
CA LEU A 101 -19.87 -8.79 1.05
C LEU A 101 -20.21 -9.73 -0.11
N SER A 102 -19.64 -9.46 -1.29
CA SER A 102 -19.80 -10.30 -2.48
C SER A 102 -18.66 -10.06 -3.47
N ASN A 103 -18.61 -10.83 -4.55
CA ASN A 103 -17.66 -10.66 -5.64
C ASN A 103 -16.20 -10.68 -5.16
N VAL A 104 -15.87 -11.53 -4.18
CA VAL A 104 -14.51 -11.60 -3.64
C VAL A 104 -13.57 -12.16 -4.70
N THR A 105 -12.61 -11.36 -5.12
CA THR A 105 -11.69 -11.68 -6.22
C THR A 105 -10.24 -11.59 -5.76
N PRO A 106 -9.59 -12.73 -5.44
CA PRO A 106 -8.16 -12.77 -5.24
C PRO A 106 -7.42 -12.79 -6.58
N VAL A 107 -6.30 -12.08 -6.67
CA VAL A 107 -5.37 -12.11 -7.80
C VAL A 107 -3.99 -12.46 -7.25
N LEU A 108 -3.39 -13.52 -7.81
CA LEU A 108 -2.05 -13.96 -7.44
C LEU A 108 -1.14 -14.01 -8.67
N ASP A 109 -0.44 -12.92 -8.95
CA ASP A 109 0.54 -12.86 -10.04
C ASP A 109 1.95 -13.13 -9.47
N PHE A 110 2.35 -14.40 -9.44
CA PHE A 110 3.70 -14.81 -9.02
C PHE A 110 4.79 -14.48 -10.05
N GLU A 111 4.41 -14.10 -11.27
CA GLU A 111 5.37 -13.65 -12.26
C GLU A 111 5.77 -12.20 -12.00
N LYS A 112 4.80 -11.31 -11.83
CA LYS A 112 5.02 -9.88 -11.56
C LYS A 112 5.10 -9.54 -10.07
N PHE A 113 4.84 -10.50 -9.18
CA PHE A 113 4.75 -10.29 -7.73
C PHE A 113 3.77 -9.18 -7.36
N VAL A 114 2.57 -9.23 -7.95
CA VAL A 114 1.45 -8.36 -7.60
C VAL A 114 0.32 -9.24 -7.10
N PHE A 115 -0.05 -9.03 -5.84
CA PHE A 115 -1.07 -9.80 -5.16
C PHE A 115 -2.18 -8.87 -4.72
N SER A 116 -3.44 -9.21 -4.97
CA SER A 116 -4.55 -8.38 -4.52
C SER A 116 -5.74 -9.21 -4.07
N ILE A 117 -6.57 -8.61 -3.22
CA ILE A 117 -7.91 -9.10 -2.93
C ILE A 117 -8.87 -7.93 -3.00
N SER A 118 -10.00 -8.11 -3.68
CA SER A 118 -11.08 -7.14 -3.73
C SER A 118 -12.41 -7.77 -3.38
N CYS A 119 -13.35 -6.96 -2.91
CA CYS A 119 -14.72 -7.36 -2.71
C CYS A 119 -15.67 -6.17 -2.87
N ASP A 120 -16.90 -6.45 -3.26
CA ASP A 120 -17.99 -5.50 -3.17
C ASP A 120 -18.60 -5.56 -1.77
N PHE A 121 -19.03 -4.42 -1.25
CA PHE A 121 -19.73 -4.30 0.03
C PHE A 121 -21.03 -3.53 -0.15
N ASP A 122 -22.09 -3.95 0.56
CA ASP A 122 -23.34 -3.18 0.61
C ASP A 122 -23.24 -1.98 1.55
N LYS A 123 -22.44 -2.13 2.61
CA LYS A 123 -22.07 -1.10 3.59
C LYS A 123 -20.64 -1.35 4.06
N ILE A 124 -19.86 -0.29 4.21
CA ILE A 124 -18.44 -0.42 4.58
C ILE A 124 -18.25 -1.05 5.97
N GLU A 125 -19.23 -0.94 6.85
CA GLU A 125 -19.22 -1.57 8.17
C GLU A 125 -19.30 -3.10 8.10
N ASN A 126 -19.86 -3.67 7.02
CA ASN A 126 -19.81 -5.13 6.79
C ASN A 126 -18.38 -5.57 6.45
N PHE A 127 -17.69 -4.76 5.65
CA PHE A 127 -16.27 -4.96 5.34
C PHE A 127 -15.40 -4.83 6.61
N ASP A 128 -15.59 -3.79 7.42
CA ASP A 128 -14.88 -3.59 8.70
C ASP A 128 -14.97 -4.83 9.60
N LYS A 129 -16.18 -5.40 9.73
CA LYS A 129 -16.40 -6.63 10.50
C LYS A 129 -15.65 -7.83 9.93
N GLY A 130 -15.67 -8.02 8.60
CA GLY A 130 -14.97 -9.11 7.94
C GLY A 130 -13.45 -9.02 8.16
N VAL A 131 -12.87 -7.84 7.98
CA VAL A 131 -11.44 -7.60 8.24
C VAL A 131 -11.08 -7.81 9.71
N LEU A 132 -11.93 -7.34 10.63
CA LEU A 132 -11.71 -7.53 12.07
C LEU A 132 -11.64 -9.01 12.44
N LYS A 133 -12.55 -9.84 11.90
CA LYS A 133 -12.54 -11.30 12.11
C LYS A 133 -11.24 -11.92 11.57
N ILE A 134 -10.82 -11.55 10.37
CA ILE A 134 -9.55 -12.03 9.79
C ILE A 134 -8.38 -11.67 10.70
N ALA A 135 -8.29 -10.41 11.13
CA ALA A 135 -7.21 -9.93 11.99
C ALA A 135 -7.16 -10.72 13.31
N GLN A 136 -8.31 -11.02 13.92
CA GLN A 136 -8.42 -11.84 15.12
C GLN A 136 -7.98 -13.29 14.89
N GLN A 137 -8.27 -13.90 13.74
CA GLN A 137 -7.84 -15.27 13.43
C GLN A 137 -6.32 -15.41 13.34
N TYR A 138 -5.63 -14.38 12.86
CA TYR A 138 -4.17 -14.37 12.73
C TYR A 138 -3.46 -13.81 13.96
N ASP A 139 -4.19 -13.30 14.95
CA ASP A 139 -3.61 -12.74 16.14
C ASP A 139 -3.12 -13.83 17.11
N LYS A 140 -1.82 -13.80 17.41
CA LYS A 140 -1.20 -14.71 18.37
C LYS A 140 -0.90 -14.07 19.72
N GLN A 141 -1.16 -12.77 19.84
CA GLN A 141 -0.76 -11.95 20.99
C GLN A 141 -1.92 -11.57 21.91
N GLY A 142 -3.16 -11.94 21.57
CA GLY A 142 -4.36 -11.59 22.35
C GLY A 142 -4.65 -10.08 22.34
N ARG A 143 -4.37 -9.41 21.22
CA ARG A 143 -4.56 -7.97 21.05
C ARG A 143 -6.03 -7.59 21.07
N LEU A 144 -6.28 -6.41 21.63
CA LEU A 144 -7.58 -5.75 21.54
C LEU A 144 -7.63 -4.96 20.24
N PHE A 145 -8.57 -5.33 19.37
CA PHE A 145 -8.81 -4.64 18.11
C PHE A 145 -9.93 -3.62 18.28
N GLN A 146 -9.68 -2.38 17.85
CA GLN A 146 -10.74 -1.37 17.77
C GLN A 146 -11.76 -1.76 16.71
N MET A 147 -13.02 -1.44 16.98
CA MET A 147 -14.13 -1.60 16.03
C MET A 147 -14.38 -0.29 15.28
N ASN A 148 -15.12 -0.37 14.16
CA ASN A 148 -15.53 0.79 13.37
C ASN A 148 -14.31 1.53 12.80
N ASN A 149 -13.36 0.76 12.27
CA ASN A 149 -12.17 1.31 11.61
C ASN A 149 -12.51 1.89 10.25
N PHE A 150 -13.60 1.43 9.66
CA PHE A 150 -14.25 2.03 8.52
C PHE A 150 -15.72 2.33 8.85
N THR A 151 -16.14 3.57 8.66
CA THR A 151 -17.57 3.96 8.76
C THR A 151 -17.90 4.94 7.66
N PHE A 152 -19.12 4.87 7.12
CA PHE A 152 -19.63 5.86 6.17
C PHE A 152 -21.09 6.16 6.42
N MET A 153 -21.36 7.32 7.03
CA MET A 153 -22.70 7.75 7.41
C MET A 153 -22.82 9.26 7.23
N ASP A 154 -23.97 9.72 6.75
CA ASP A 154 -24.29 11.15 6.58
C ASP A 154 -23.18 11.94 5.87
N LYS A 155 -22.67 11.38 4.76
CA LYS A 155 -21.58 11.96 3.94
C LYS A 155 -20.24 12.10 4.67
N ILE A 156 -20.05 11.40 5.78
CA ILE A 156 -18.82 11.39 6.55
C ILE A 156 -18.21 9.99 6.52
N PHE A 157 -17.07 9.85 5.85
CA PHE A 157 -16.26 8.64 5.89
C PHE A 157 -15.18 8.76 6.95
N LYS A 158 -15.00 7.73 7.79
CA LYS A 158 -13.90 7.67 8.77
C LYS A 158 -13.08 6.41 8.55
N ARG A 159 -11.76 6.60 8.46
CA ARG A 159 -10.72 5.58 8.54
C ARG A 159 -9.97 5.74 9.86
N LYS A 160 -9.95 4.72 10.71
CA LYS A 160 -9.19 4.69 11.97
C LYS A 160 -8.14 3.58 11.96
N ILE A 161 -7.18 3.61 12.87
CA ILE A 161 -6.21 2.51 13.04
C ILE A 161 -6.78 1.47 14.02
N PRO A 162 -6.86 0.18 13.66
CA PRO A 162 -7.44 -0.84 14.53
C PRO A 162 -6.60 -1.14 15.77
N PHE A 163 -5.27 -1.00 15.69
CA PHE A 163 -4.33 -1.19 16.78
C PHE A 163 -2.95 -0.62 16.42
N SER A 164 -2.15 -0.30 17.44
CA SER A 164 -0.75 0.13 17.23
C SER A 164 0.18 -1.07 17.06
N ILE A 165 1.13 -0.95 16.13
CA ILE A 165 2.19 -1.93 15.88
C ILE A 165 3.58 -1.43 16.31
N ALA A 166 3.65 -0.32 17.07
CA ALA A 166 4.93 0.28 17.46
C ALA A 166 5.82 -0.68 18.26
N ASN A 167 5.22 -1.47 19.17
CA ASN A 167 5.96 -2.47 19.93
C ASN A 167 6.43 -3.63 19.05
N ASP A 168 5.61 -4.08 18.10
CA ASP A 168 6.00 -5.10 17.13
C ASP A 168 7.20 -4.62 16.29
N TYR A 169 7.17 -3.35 15.86
CA TYR A 169 8.26 -2.73 15.10
C TYR A 169 9.60 -2.76 15.84
N GLN A 170 9.62 -2.47 17.16
CA GLN A 170 10.87 -2.46 17.92
C GLN A 170 11.55 -3.82 17.94
N ASN A 171 10.75 -4.89 17.98
CA ASN A 171 11.22 -6.29 18.04
C ASN A 171 11.61 -6.87 16.67
N LEU A 172 11.44 -6.13 15.57
CA LEU A 172 11.85 -6.56 14.25
C LEU A 172 13.38 -6.59 14.13
N LYS A 173 13.89 -7.61 13.42
CA LYS A 173 15.30 -7.68 13.00
C LYS A 173 15.59 -6.57 11.98
N ALA A 174 16.86 -6.18 11.84
CA ALA A 174 17.28 -5.11 10.93
C ALA A 174 16.77 -5.30 9.49
N GLN A 175 16.82 -6.52 8.95
CA GLN A 175 16.35 -6.81 7.60
C GLN A 175 14.83 -6.61 7.44
N GLN A 176 14.05 -6.84 8.50
CA GLN A 176 12.61 -6.62 8.49
C GLN A 176 12.28 -5.12 8.60
N LYS A 177 13.04 -4.36 9.39
CA LYS A 177 12.91 -2.90 9.46
C LYS A 177 13.20 -2.24 8.12
N GLN A 178 14.24 -2.70 7.42
CA GLN A 178 14.59 -2.19 6.08
C GLN A 178 13.43 -2.32 5.07
N ILE A 179 12.67 -3.43 5.11
CA ILE A 179 11.48 -3.60 4.24
C ILE A 179 10.45 -2.50 4.51
N LEU A 180 10.24 -2.12 5.76
CA LEU A 180 9.30 -1.07 6.15
C LEU A 180 9.83 0.35 5.85
N GLU A 181 11.15 0.55 5.93
CA GLU A 181 11.82 1.80 5.56
C GLU A 181 11.68 2.10 4.06
N GLU A 182 11.86 1.07 3.23
CA GLU A 182 11.76 1.20 1.78
C GLU A 182 10.29 1.18 1.29
N GLY A 183 9.42 0.48 2.02
CA GLY A 183 8.03 0.25 1.66
C GLY A 183 7.11 1.46 1.83
N GLU A 184 6.06 1.50 1.02
CA GLU A 184 5.04 2.56 1.02
C GLU A 184 3.64 2.00 1.27
N TYR A 185 2.83 2.78 1.98
CA TYR A 185 1.39 2.60 2.07
C TYR A 185 0.70 3.73 1.33
N ILE A 186 -0.29 3.37 0.51
CA ILE A 186 -1.07 4.28 -0.31
C ILE A 186 -2.54 3.99 -0.08
N ALA A 187 -3.29 4.99 0.39
CA ALA A 187 -4.74 4.89 0.52
C ALA A 187 -5.42 5.79 -0.52
N ILE A 188 -6.29 5.23 -1.35
CA ILE A 188 -7.04 5.96 -2.37
C ILE A 188 -8.53 5.73 -2.17
N TYR A 189 -9.27 6.80 -1.89
CA TYR A 189 -10.72 6.72 -1.67
C TYR A 189 -11.45 7.56 -2.71
N ARG A 190 -12.46 6.97 -3.34
CA ARG A 190 -13.28 7.61 -4.38
C ARG A 190 -14.73 7.71 -3.90
N PHE A 191 -15.33 8.87 -4.11
CA PHE A 191 -16.61 9.23 -3.55
C PHE A 191 -17.59 9.67 -4.64
N PRO A 192 -18.90 9.41 -4.45
CA PRO A 192 -19.93 9.86 -5.39
C PRO A 192 -20.18 11.38 -5.32
N ASN A 193 -19.84 12.01 -4.19
CA ASN A 193 -19.96 13.46 -3.98
C ASN A 193 -18.57 14.07 -3.80
N PRO A 194 -18.36 15.34 -4.17
CA PRO A 194 -17.09 16.03 -3.97
C PRO A 194 -16.66 16.06 -2.49
N VAL A 195 -15.35 15.98 -2.27
CA VAL A 195 -14.75 16.09 -0.94
C VAL A 195 -14.71 17.56 -0.54
N LYS A 196 -15.40 17.88 0.56
CA LYS A 196 -15.42 19.21 1.17
C LYS A 196 -14.25 19.43 2.11
N LYS A 197 -13.92 18.42 2.92
CA LYS A 197 -12.88 18.51 3.96
C LYS A 197 -12.31 17.14 4.33
N GLN A 198 -11.05 17.12 4.73
CA GLN A 198 -10.34 16.01 5.34
C GLN A 198 -9.67 16.44 6.64
N THR A 199 -9.45 15.51 7.58
CA THR A 199 -8.73 15.79 8.84
C THR A 199 -7.23 15.54 8.73
N ASN A 200 -6.80 14.63 7.85
CA ASN A 200 -5.39 14.33 7.64
C ASN A 200 -4.77 15.34 6.66
N PRO A 201 -3.81 16.18 7.09
CA PRO A 201 -3.30 17.29 6.27
C PRO A 201 -2.45 16.80 5.08
N ASP A 202 -1.84 15.62 5.17
CA ASP A 202 -1.03 15.06 4.08
C ASP A 202 -1.89 14.34 3.03
N CYS A 203 -3.20 14.18 3.30
CA CYS A 203 -4.14 13.60 2.37
C CYS A 203 -4.53 14.62 1.28
N LYS A 204 -4.22 14.27 0.03
CA LYS A 204 -4.46 15.10 -1.15
C LYS A 204 -5.84 14.83 -1.72
N ILE A 205 -6.51 15.89 -2.17
CA ILE A 205 -7.76 15.79 -2.93
C ILE A 205 -7.45 15.89 -4.42
N SER A 206 -8.06 15.04 -5.23
CA SER A 206 -8.01 15.09 -6.69
C SER A 206 -8.59 16.39 -7.26
N LYS A 207 -8.17 16.77 -8.46
CA LYS A 207 -8.57 18.06 -9.07
C LYS A 207 -10.08 18.24 -9.24
N ASN A 208 -10.82 17.15 -9.47
CA ASN A 208 -12.28 17.15 -9.62
C ASN A 208 -13.01 16.92 -8.28
N GLY A 209 -12.28 16.81 -7.16
CA GLY A 209 -12.85 16.62 -5.83
C GLY A 209 -13.39 15.22 -5.54
N SER A 210 -13.39 14.28 -6.48
CA SER A 210 -14.10 12.99 -6.32
C SER A 210 -13.26 11.89 -5.67
N ALA A 211 -12.01 12.19 -5.33
CA ALA A 211 -11.08 11.23 -4.76
C ALA A 211 -10.06 11.88 -3.82
N THR A 212 -9.60 11.11 -2.85
CA THR A 212 -8.49 11.44 -1.96
C THR A 212 -7.35 10.44 -2.08
N MET A 213 -6.11 10.88 -1.87
CA MET A 213 -4.93 10.02 -1.82
C MET A 213 -4.05 10.39 -0.62
N LEU A 214 -3.73 9.41 0.21
CA LEU A 214 -2.71 9.49 1.26
C LEU A 214 -1.56 8.55 0.90
N ARG A 215 -0.32 8.98 1.08
CA ARG A 215 0.88 8.15 0.85
C ARG A 215 1.91 8.39 1.95
N TYR A 216 2.36 7.33 2.60
CA TYR A 216 3.40 7.36 3.64
C TYR A 216 4.37 6.18 3.50
N LYS A 217 5.54 6.30 4.12
CA LYS A 217 6.41 5.14 4.36
C LYS A 217 5.78 4.21 5.40
N LEU A 218 5.96 2.91 5.22
CA LEU A 218 5.44 1.92 6.17
C LEU A 218 6.10 2.08 7.54
N MET A 219 7.38 2.42 7.60
CA MET A 219 8.09 2.71 8.86
C MET A 219 7.42 3.84 9.64
N ASP A 220 7.05 4.95 8.99
CA ASP A 220 6.45 6.10 9.68
C ASP A 220 5.12 5.74 10.32
N ILE A 221 4.34 4.86 9.67
CA ILE A 221 3.11 4.30 10.22
C ILE A 221 3.43 3.35 11.37
N ALA A 222 4.36 2.43 11.16
CA ALA A 222 4.68 1.38 12.12
C ALA A 222 5.23 1.93 13.45
N THR A 223 5.97 3.03 13.38
CA THR A 223 6.55 3.73 14.54
C THR A 223 5.60 4.76 15.16
N GLY A 224 4.45 5.04 14.55
CA GLY A 224 3.50 6.05 15.00
C GLY A 224 3.88 7.51 14.68
N HIS A 225 4.93 7.75 13.90
CA HIS A 225 5.30 9.11 13.45
C HIS A 225 4.26 9.71 12.50
N LYS A 226 3.61 8.88 11.69
CA LYS A 226 2.50 9.26 10.81
C LYS A 226 1.30 8.38 11.09
N SER A 227 0.11 8.99 11.07
CA SER A 227 -1.16 8.29 11.25
C SER A 227 -1.94 8.28 9.95
N ILE A 228 -2.45 7.11 9.56
CA ILE A 228 -3.35 6.95 8.40
C ILE A 228 -4.80 7.33 8.72
N GLU A 229 -5.09 7.69 9.98
CA GLU A 229 -6.43 8.09 10.36
C GLU A 229 -6.89 9.32 9.58
N ASN A 230 -8.14 9.27 9.12
CA ASN A 230 -8.72 10.36 8.37
C ASN A 230 -10.25 10.37 8.50
N THR A 231 -10.82 11.55 8.64
CA THR A 231 -12.25 11.79 8.46
C THR A 231 -12.42 12.65 7.23
N ILE A 232 -13.16 12.13 6.25
CA ILE A 232 -13.47 12.79 4.99
C ILE A 232 -14.94 13.17 5.00
N ILE A 233 -15.21 14.45 4.79
CA ILE A 233 -16.54 15.04 4.75
C ILE A 233 -16.85 15.41 3.30
N LEU A 234 -17.96 14.91 2.77
CA LEU A 234 -18.42 15.21 1.42
C LEU A 234 -19.45 16.36 1.43
N GLU A 235 -19.66 16.97 0.27
CA GLU A 235 -20.73 17.96 0.04
C GLU A 235 -22.13 17.35 0.12
#